data_AF-A0A7C3ZBC5-F1
#
_entry.id   AF-A0A7C3ZBC5-F1
#
_cell.length_a   1.000
_cell.length_b   1.000
_cell.length_c   1.000
_cell.angle_alpha   90.00
_cell.angle_beta   90.00
_cell.angle_gamma   90.00
#
_symmetry.space_group_name_H-M   'P 1'
#
loop_
_entity.id
_entity.type
_entity.pdbx_description
1 polymer ?
#
loop_
_entity_poly.entity_id
_entity_poly.type
_entity_poly.pdbx_seq_one_letter_code
_entity_poly.pdbx_strand_id
1 'polypeptide(L)' 'MSVNPSRIPRRVIALDETCVKVNGLEYWVYAALDVDRNEILSMRVYPSRNILTNNS' A
#
# COMPACT_ATOMS: atom_id res chain seq x y z
N MET A 1 -3.16 -35.56 4.85
CA MET A 1 -4.08 -34.60 4.20
C MET A 1 -3.23 -33.72 3.30
N SER A 2 -3.37 -33.83 1.97
CA SER A 2 -2.60 -33.01 1.02
C SER A 2 -3.27 -31.64 0.90
N VAL A 3 -2.59 -30.59 1.33
CA VAL A 3 -3.10 -29.21 1.19
C VAL A 3 -2.69 -28.74 -0.20
N ASN A 4 -3.65 -28.56 -1.11
CA ASN A 4 -3.37 -27.98 -2.42
C ASN A 4 -3.42 -26.44 -2.30
N PRO A 5 -2.27 -25.72 -2.38
CA PRO A 5 -2.21 -24.27 -2.21
C PRO A 5 -2.96 -23.48 -3.30
N SER A 6 -3.45 -24.13 -4.36
CA SER A 6 -4.32 -23.50 -5.36
C SER A 6 -5.77 -23.33 -4.89
N ARG A 7 -6.20 -24.05 -3.85
CA ARG A 7 -7.58 -23.99 -3.31
C ARG A 7 -7.76 -22.99 -2.18
N ILE A 8 -6.71 -22.26 -1.80
CA ILE A 8 -6.77 -21.24 -0.75
C ILE A 8 -7.08 -19.90 -1.43
N PRO A 9 -8.22 -19.25 -1.10
CA PRO A 9 -8.53 -17.92 -1.61
C PRO A 9 -7.40 -16.96 -1.22
N ARG A 10 -6.82 -16.29 -2.21
CA ARG A 10 -5.83 -15.24 -1.97
C ARG A 10 -6.54 -13.90 -1.95
N ARG A 11 -6.29 -13.12 -0.90
CA ARG A 11 -6.70 -11.72 -0.85
C ARG A 11 -5.70 -10.89 -1.63
N VAL A 12 -6.15 -10.17 -2.65
CA VAL A 12 -5.30 -9.25 -3.41
C VAL A 12 -5.34 -7.89 -2.72
N ILE A 13 -4.17 -7.40 -2.33
CA ILE A 13 -4.02 -6.08 -1.70
C ILE A 13 -3.24 -5.19 -2.65
N ALA A 14 -3.83 -4.06 -3.02
CA ALA A 14 -3.12 -3.00 -3.74
C ALA A 14 -2.37 -2.12 -2.74
N LEU A 15 -1.14 -1.74 -3.08
CA LEU A 15 -0.34 -0.77 -2.36
C LEU A 15 -0.08 0.41 -3.29
N ASP A 16 -0.38 1.61 -2.80
CA ASP A 16 -0.16 2.83 -3.57
C ASP A 16 0.46 3.93 -2.71
N GLU A 17 1.25 4.79 -3.35
CA GLU A 17 1.83 6.00 -2.77
C GLU A 17 1.29 7.21 -3.53
N THR A 18 0.76 8.19 -2.80
CA THR A 18 0.38 9.48 -3.36
C THR A 18 0.97 10.64 -2.56
N CYS A 19 1.25 11.74 -3.26
CA CYS A 19 1.73 12.98 -2.65
C CYS A 19 0.60 14.00 -2.62
N VAL A 20 0.31 14.53 -1.42
CA VAL A 20 -0.70 15.57 -1.20
C VAL A 20 -0.01 16.85 -0.75
N LYS A 21 -0.49 18.00 -1.25
CA LYS A 21 0.02 19.33 -0.87
C LYS A 21 -0.97 20.03 0.03
N VAL A 22 -0.53 20.41 1.23
CA VAL A 22 -1.35 21.12 2.23
C VAL A 22 -0.54 22.28 2.78
N ASN A 23 -1.06 23.50 2.68
CA ASN A 23 -0.39 24.72 3.15
C ASN A 23 1.05 24.91 2.60
N GLY A 24 1.28 24.51 1.35
CA GLY A 24 2.60 24.59 0.72
C GLY A 24 3.59 23.51 1.16
N LEU A 25 3.20 22.63 2.09
CA LEU A 25 3.98 21.47 2.51
C LEU A 25 3.50 20.22 1.75
N GLU A 26 4.44 19.34 1.43
CA GLU A 26 4.16 18.07 0.76
C GLU A 26 4.09 16.94 1.81
N TYR A 27 3.16 15.99 1.62
CA TYR A 27 3.00 14.82 2.48
C TYR A 27 2.79 13.57 1.63
N TRP A 28 3.39 12.46 2.05
CA TRP A 28 3.35 11.18 1.34
C TRP A 28 2.41 10.25 2.07
N VAL A 29 1.32 9.90 1.39
CA VAL A 29 0.29 9.01 1.88
C VAL A 29 0.50 7.65 1.24
N TYR A 30 0.65 6.63 2.06
CA TYR A 30 0.72 5.24 1.64
C TYR A 30 -0.57 4.54 2.08
N ALA A 31 -1.22 3.85 1.16
CA ALA A 31 -2.46 3.13 1.45
C ALA A 31 -2.36 1.66 1.01
N ALA A 32 -2.94 0.79 1.82
CA ALA A 32 -3.19 -0.62 1.49
C ALA A 32 -4.70 -0.81 1.28
N LEU A 33 -5.09 -1.34 0.12
CA LEU A 33 -6.48 -1.46 -0.32
C LEU A 33 -6.84 -2.92 -0.56
N ASP A 34 -7.99 -3.37 -0.05
CA ASP A 34 -8.64 -4.58 -0.56
C ASP A 34 -9.33 -4.23 -1.88
N VAL A 35 -8.84 -4.79 -2.99
CA VAL A 35 -9.33 -4.46 -4.34
C VAL A 35 -10.73 -5.00 -4.61
N ASP A 36 -11.10 -6.12 -4.00
CA ASP A 36 -12.38 -6.79 -4.25
C ASP A 36 -13.50 -6.09 -3.47
N ARG A 37 -13.18 -5.57 -2.28
CA ARG A 37 -14.13 -4.86 -1.41
C ARG A 37 -14.13 -3.34 -1.60
N ASN A 38 -13.12 -2.82 -2.28
CA ASN A 38 -12.87 -1.37 -2.39
C ASN A 38 -12.75 -0.70 -1.00
N GLU A 39 -12.01 -1.36 -0.09
CA GLU A 39 -11.84 -0.93 1.31
C GLU A 39 -10.38 -0.52 1.58
N ILE A 40 -10.18 0.59 2.31
CA ILE A 40 -8.87 0.95 2.85
C ILE A 40 -8.61 0.11 4.10
N LEU A 41 -7.55 -0.70 4.08
CA LEU A 41 -7.16 -1.54 5.21
C LEU A 41 -6.19 -0.85 6.15
N SER A 42 -5.31 -0.01 5.60
CA SER A 42 -4.32 0.76 6.36
C SER A 42 -3.91 1.98 5.56
N MET A 43 -3.62 3.07 6.27
CA MET A 43 -3.09 4.28 5.68
C MET A 43 -2.09 4.91 6.64
N ARG A 44 -0.99 5.42 6.09
CA ARG A 44 0.01 6.16 6.86
C ARG A 44 0.52 7.36 6.08
N VAL A 45 0.74 8.45 6.82
CA VAL A 45 1.25 9.71 6.28
C VAL A 45 2.66 9.96 6.80
N TYR A 46 3.55 10.38 5.91
CA TYR A 46 4.90 10.79 6.25
C TYR A 46 5.19 12.20 5.70
N PRO A 47 5.88 13.07 6.47
CA PRO A 47 6.23 14.42 6.03
C PRO A 47 7.42 14.44 5.05
N SER A 48 8.06 13.29 4.82
CA SER A 48 9.16 13.14 3.85
C SER A 48 9.08 11.78 3.15
N ARG A 49 9.57 11.74 1.92
CA ARG A 49 9.69 10.50 1.13
C ARG A 49 11.05 9.86 1.38
N ASN A 50 11.08 8.69 2.00
CA ASN A 50 12.29 7.88 2.09
C ASN A 50 12.33 6.93 0.89
N ILE A 51 13.11 7.28 -0.13
CA ILE A 51 13.36 6.39 -1.27
C ILE A 51 14.47 5.42 -0.83
N LEU A 52 14.12 4.16 -0.61
CA LEU A 52 15.12 3.09 -0.51
C LEU A 52 15.67 2.85 -1.92
N THR A 53 16.78 3.50 -2.25
CA THR A 53 17.54 3.23 -3.47
C THR A 53 18.36 1.96 -3.27
N ASN A 54 17.94 0.85 -3.86
CA ASN A 54 18.84 -0.30 -4.06
C ASN A 54 19.77 0.03 -5.24
N ASN A 55 20.92 0.63 -4.95
CA ASN A 55 22.02 0.69 -5.91
C ASN A 55 22.62 -0.72 -6.00
N SER A 56 22.17 -1.50 -6.98
CA SER A 56 22.74 -2.81 -7.35
C SER A 56 23.78 -2.65 -8.43
#